data_AF-A0A971UPC5-F1
#
_entry.id   AF-A0A971UPC5-F1
#
_cell.length_a   1.000
_cell.length_b   1.000
_cell.length_c   1.000
_cell.angle_alpha   90.00
_cell.angle_beta   90.00
_cell.angle_gamma   90.00
#
_symmetry.space_group_name_H-M   'P 1'
#
loop_
_entity.id
_entity.type
_entity.pdbx_description
1 polymer ?
#
loop_
_entity_poly.entity_id
_entity_poly.type
_entity_poly.pdbx_seq_one_letter_code
_entity_poly.pdbx_strand_id
1 'polypeptide(L)'
;MRRVFIAGCASAVVALTVLGAMGQPDPRPGDGADRTARPRDRREPRWARDWEQRLDEDIAWLREKGLDDYADKIAELRTQQSSPEKRGELFKAVGKVRQVRFLIDRQPEQGAKALKAMQLESRISRLAQQWQAADKAGDDEARRQAGVELRKQLEQQFDARLEFTRALIEDIKRRLEEHQAELKQQEQLRARLIDTRFQELTQGGPTKEADDAPLGVPGMPGDGPAALPGAPKPPPASGDMPPQ
;
A
#
# COMPACT_ATOMS: atom_id res chain seq x y z
N MET A 1 37.76 17.20 18.86
CA MET A 1 36.30 17.13 19.12
C MET A 1 35.56 17.17 17.80
N ARG A 2 35.08 16.02 17.28
CA ARG A 2 34.24 15.94 16.08
C ARG A 2 32.93 15.26 16.48
N ARG A 3 31.83 16.02 16.44
CA ARG A 3 30.46 15.53 16.63
C ARG A 3 30.03 14.84 15.34
N VAL A 4 29.73 13.55 15.40
CA VAL A 4 29.07 12.82 14.30
C VAL A 4 27.58 12.78 14.62
N PHE A 5 26.83 13.63 13.93
CA PHE A 5 25.38 13.51 13.80
C PHE A 5 25.10 12.26 12.95
N ILE A 6 24.56 11.20 13.55
CA ILE A 6 23.96 10.10 12.79
C ILE A 6 22.49 10.43 12.61
N ALA A 7 22.22 11.17 11.54
CA ALA A 7 20.90 11.25 10.93
C ALA A 7 20.79 10.13 9.89
N GLY A 8 19.64 9.46 9.87
CA GLY A 8 19.19 8.73 8.68
C GLY A 8 19.30 7.22 8.76
N CYS A 9 18.22 6.57 9.20
CA CYS A 9 17.71 5.36 8.57
C CYS A 9 16.19 5.39 8.69
N ALA A 10 15.58 6.15 7.78
CA ALA A 10 14.14 6.15 7.59
C ALA A 10 13.70 4.75 7.17
N SER A 11 12.79 4.21 7.95
CA SER A 11 12.13 2.93 7.79
C SER A 11 11.37 2.86 6.47
N ALA A 12 12.00 2.34 5.42
CA ALA A 12 11.31 1.92 4.19
C ALA A 12 10.71 0.52 4.41
N VAL A 13 9.74 0.42 5.33
CA VAL A 13 8.71 -0.61 5.23
C VAL A 13 7.85 -0.15 4.06
N VAL A 14 7.76 -0.97 3.02
CA VAL A 14 6.86 -0.76 1.89
C VAL A 14 5.43 -0.75 2.45
N ALA A 15 4.94 0.45 2.76
CA ALA A 15 3.56 0.70 3.11
C ALA A 15 2.75 0.65 1.81
N LEU A 16 2.14 -0.50 1.55
CA LEU A 16 1.03 -0.64 0.61
C LEU A 16 -0.20 0.03 1.25
N THR A 17 -0.24 1.36 1.22
CA THR A 17 -1.45 2.14 1.49
C THR A 17 -2.28 2.20 0.22
N VAL A 18 -3.12 1.17 0.02
CA VAL A 18 -4.36 1.32 -0.74
C VAL A 18 -5.45 1.55 0.29
N LEU A 19 -5.77 2.82 0.57
CA LEU A 19 -7.02 3.17 1.21
C LEU A 19 -7.75 4.16 0.29
N GLY A 20 -8.80 3.63 -0.34
CA GLY A 20 -9.73 4.38 -1.15
C GLY A 20 -10.46 5.45 -0.33
N ALA A 21 -10.72 6.56 -1.00
CA ALA A 21 -11.57 7.63 -0.54
C ALA A 21 -12.98 7.09 -0.21
N MET A 22 -13.35 7.13 1.06
CA MET A 22 -14.73 6.98 1.51
C MET A 22 -15.18 8.31 2.08
N GLY A 23 -16.09 8.94 1.34
CA GLY A 23 -17.14 9.88 1.76
C GLY A 23 -16.90 10.71 3.02
N GLN A 24 -16.56 11.96 2.80
CA GLN A 24 -16.71 13.06 3.75
C GLN A 24 -18.22 13.30 3.99
N PRO A 25 -18.79 13.10 5.20
CA PRO A 25 -20.13 13.55 5.49
C PRO A 25 -20.06 15.04 5.90
N ASP A 26 -20.74 15.85 5.11
CA ASP A 26 -20.92 17.29 5.30
C ASP A 26 -21.69 17.58 6.61
N PRO A 27 -21.22 18.48 7.50
CA PRO A 27 -21.93 18.78 8.76
C PRO A 27 -23.00 19.86 8.52
N ARG A 28 -24.28 19.50 8.65
CA ARG A 28 -25.35 20.50 8.81
C ARG A 28 -25.40 21.01 10.26
N PRO A 29 -25.51 22.33 10.49
CA PRO A 29 -25.67 22.88 11.82
C PRO A 29 -27.16 22.99 12.21
N GLY A 30 -27.46 22.76 13.50
CA GLY A 30 -28.74 23.14 14.13
C GLY A 30 -29.69 21.97 14.40
N ASP A 31 -29.75 21.51 15.65
CA ASP A 31 -30.81 21.92 16.58
C ASP A 31 -30.76 21.09 17.87
N GLY A 32 -30.81 21.78 19.00
CA GLY A 32 -30.77 21.19 20.33
C GLY A 32 -32.11 20.60 20.75
N ALA A 33 -32.06 19.50 21.51
CA ALA A 33 -33.13 19.13 22.42
C ALA A 33 -32.60 18.23 23.55
N ASP A 34 -32.60 18.84 24.73
CA ASP A 34 -32.80 18.34 26.08
C ASP A 34 -32.29 17.00 26.62
N ARG A 35 -31.84 17.16 27.88
CA ARG A 35 -31.37 16.15 28.81
C ARG A 35 -32.52 15.26 29.27
N THR A 36 -32.42 13.97 28.98
CA THR A 36 -32.78 12.94 29.96
C THR A 36 -31.63 11.94 30.09
N ALA A 37 -30.85 12.14 31.15
CA ALA A 37 -29.80 11.22 31.56
C ALA A 37 -30.42 9.90 32.04
N ARG A 38 -30.44 8.89 31.18
CA ARG A 38 -30.36 7.50 31.63
C ARG A 38 -28.88 7.11 31.62
N PRO A 39 -28.36 6.40 32.64
CA PRO A 39 -27.06 5.78 32.53
C PRO A 39 -27.20 4.71 31.45
N ARG A 40 -26.83 5.08 30.23
CA ARG A 40 -26.71 4.15 29.13
C ARG A 40 -25.48 3.35 29.49
N ASP A 41 -25.69 2.14 30.04
CA ASP A 41 -24.65 1.12 30.08
C ASP A 41 -23.95 1.20 28.74
N ARG A 42 -22.69 1.63 28.78
CA ARG A 42 -21.88 1.92 27.61
C ARG A 42 -21.48 0.56 27.02
N ARG A 43 -22.47 -0.18 26.51
CA ARG A 43 -22.25 -1.38 25.71
C ARG A 43 -21.43 -0.90 24.54
N GLU A 44 -20.18 -1.34 24.54
CA GLU A 44 -19.25 -1.08 23.45
C GLU A 44 -19.94 -1.41 22.12
N PRO A 45 -19.78 -0.55 21.09
CA PRO A 45 -20.32 -0.83 19.77
C PRO A 45 -19.90 -2.23 19.30
N ARG A 46 -20.76 -2.92 18.54
CA ARG A 46 -20.46 -4.28 18.04
C ARG A 46 -19.12 -4.36 17.31
N TRP A 47 -18.78 -3.34 16.53
CA TRP A 47 -17.49 -3.25 15.83
C TRP A 47 -16.27 -3.16 16.77
N ALA A 48 -16.44 -2.65 18.00
CA ALA A 48 -15.38 -2.61 19.00
C ALA A 48 -15.17 -3.99 19.64
N ARG A 49 -16.23 -4.77 19.85
CA ARG A 49 -16.10 -6.20 20.22
C ARG A 49 -15.45 -7.01 19.11
N ASP A 50 -15.84 -6.79 17.86
CA ASP A 50 -15.22 -7.44 16.71
C ASP A 50 -13.73 -7.06 16.60
N TRP A 51 -13.35 -5.85 17.00
CA TRP A 51 -11.97 -5.40 17.04
C TRP A 51 -11.15 -6.09 18.13
N GLU A 52 -11.64 -6.11 19.38
CA GLU A 52 -10.96 -6.74 20.51
C GLU A 52 -10.83 -8.26 20.32
N GLN A 53 -11.88 -8.92 19.82
CA GLN A 53 -11.82 -10.35 19.51
C GLN A 53 -10.80 -10.65 18.42
N ARG A 54 -10.77 -9.86 17.34
CA ARG A 54 -9.77 -10.03 16.26
C ARG A 54 -8.35 -9.75 16.75
N LEU A 55 -8.16 -8.81 17.67
CA LEU A 55 -6.86 -8.58 18.31
C LEU A 55 -6.40 -9.82 19.08
N ASP A 56 -7.29 -10.45 19.84
CA ASP A 56 -6.96 -11.68 20.58
C ASP A 56 -6.61 -12.82 19.62
N GLU A 57 -7.34 -12.96 18.51
CA GLU A 57 -7.01 -13.92 17.44
C GLU A 57 -5.65 -13.63 16.78
N ASP A 58 -5.35 -12.35 16.52
CA ASP A 58 -4.08 -11.94 15.93
C ASP A 58 -2.90 -12.22 16.90
N ILE A 59 -3.08 -11.96 18.20
CA ILE A 59 -2.09 -12.27 19.24
C ILE A 59 -1.87 -13.79 19.35
N ALA A 60 -2.95 -14.58 19.37
CA ALA A 60 -2.86 -16.03 19.44
C ALA A 60 -2.13 -16.61 18.22
N TRP A 61 -2.46 -16.11 17.02
CA TRP A 61 -1.80 -16.50 15.78
C TRP A 61 -0.30 -16.16 15.79
N LEU A 62 0.09 -14.98 16.31
CA LEU A 62 1.50 -14.62 16.43
C LEU A 62 2.27 -15.59 17.33
N ARG A 63 1.69 -15.96 18.48
CA ARG A 63 2.28 -16.95 19.38
C ARG A 63 2.42 -18.32 18.71
N GLU A 64 1.40 -18.76 17.97
CA GLU A 64 1.45 -19.99 17.17
C GLU A 64 2.62 -19.96 16.16
N LYS A 65 2.93 -18.80 15.58
CA LYS A 65 4.04 -18.62 14.64
C LYS A 65 5.39 -18.32 15.29
N GLY A 66 5.49 -18.41 16.62
CA GLY A 66 6.72 -18.16 17.38
C GLY A 66 7.16 -16.70 17.39
N LEU A 67 6.22 -15.77 17.23
CA LEU A 67 6.42 -14.31 17.23
C LEU A 67 5.99 -13.69 18.57
N ASP A 68 6.42 -14.29 19.68
CA ASP A 68 5.99 -13.90 21.03
C ASP A 68 6.29 -12.43 21.34
N ASP A 69 7.48 -11.92 20.98
CA ASP A 69 7.81 -10.51 21.23
C ASP A 69 6.87 -9.56 20.48
N TYR A 70 6.42 -9.96 19.28
CA TYR A 70 5.48 -9.17 18.49
C TYR A 70 4.08 -9.24 19.08
N ALA A 71 3.68 -10.41 19.58
CA ALA A 71 2.42 -10.60 20.31
C ALA A 71 2.39 -9.76 21.59
N ASP A 72 3.49 -9.76 22.35
CA ASP A 72 3.63 -8.99 23.58
C ASP A 72 3.67 -7.49 23.29
N LYS A 73 4.33 -7.06 22.22
CA LYS A 73 4.28 -5.66 21.75
C LYS A 73 2.85 -5.22 21.41
N ILE A 74 2.06 -6.06 20.74
CA ILE A 74 0.65 -5.73 20.44
C ILE A 74 -0.17 -5.68 21.73
N ALA A 75 0.05 -6.60 22.66
CA ALA A 75 -0.60 -6.59 23.96
C ALA A 75 -0.24 -5.33 24.78
N GLU A 76 1.02 -4.92 24.76
CA GLU A 76 1.49 -3.69 25.41
C GLU A 76 0.81 -2.47 24.77
N LEU A 77 0.87 -2.34 23.43
CA LEU A 77 0.23 -1.23 22.71
C LEU A 77 -1.28 -1.17 22.94
N ARG A 78 -1.95 -2.32 23.11
CA ARG A 78 -3.36 -2.40 23.49
C ARG A 78 -3.63 -1.77 24.85
N THR A 79 -2.77 -1.98 25.85
CA THR A 79 -2.93 -1.36 27.17
C THR A 79 -2.64 0.15 27.16
N GLN A 80 -1.78 0.61 26.24
CA GLN A 80 -1.36 2.01 26.11
C GLN A 80 -2.18 2.80 25.06
N GLN A 81 -3.22 2.21 24.46
CA GLN A 81 -3.96 2.80 23.32
C GLN A 81 -4.80 4.06 23.65
N SER A 82 -4.76 4.53 24.90
CA SER A 82 -5.40 5.77 25.33
C SER A 82 -4.76 7.01 24.69
N SER A 83 -3.48 6.93 24.29
CA SER A 83 -2.80 7.95 23.48
C SER A 83 -3.07 7.76 21.97
N PRO A 84 -3.36 8.83 21.20
CA PRO A 84 -3.50 8.76 19.74
C PRO A 84 -2.28 8.16 19.03
N GLU A 85 -1.07 8.46 19.52
CA GLU A 85 0.18 7.96 18.95
C GLU A 85 0.28 6.44 19.12
N LYS A 86 0.04 5.96 20.34
CA LYS A 86 0.06 4.54 20.68
C LYS A 86 -1.04 3.76 19.96
N ARG A 87 -2.21 4.37 19.81
CA ARG A 87 -3.29 3.82 18.98
C ARG A 87 -2.86 3.69 17.52
N GLY A 88 -2.19 4.70 16.96
CA GLY A 88 -1.64 4.64 15.60
C GLY A 88 -0.58 3.54 15.44
N GLU A 89 0.31 3.38 16.42
CA GLU A 89 1.29 2.29 16.48
C GLU A 89 0.61 0.91 16.52
N LEU A 90 -0.43 0.75 17.33
CA LEU A 90 -1.23 -0.47 17.41
C LEU A 90 -1.86 -0.81 16.05
N PHE A 91 -2.51 0.15 15.41
CA PHE A 91 -3.12 -0.05 14.09
C PHE A 91 -2.10 -0.48 13.03
N LYS A 92 -0.91 0.14 13.02
CA LYS A 92 0.17 -0.24 12.09
C LYS A 92 0.67 -1.67 12.36
N ALA A 93 0.90 -2.01 13.63
CA ALA A 93 1.37 -3.33 14.02
C ALA A 93 0.36 -4.42 13.62
N VAL A 94 -0.91 -4.22 13.96
CA VAL A 94 -2.01 -5.15 13.63
C VAL A 94 -2.24 -5.23 12.12
N GLY A 95 -2.15 -4.09 11.42
CA GLY A 95 -2.24 -4.04 9.96
C GLY A 95 -1.18 -4.91 9.29
N LYS A 96 0.07 -4.85 9.77
CA LYS A 96 1.15 -5.71 9.27
C LYS A 96 0.85 -7.20 9.48
N VAL A 97 0.40 -7.59 10.68
CA VAL A 97 0.04 -8.98 11.00
C VAL A 97 -1.05 -9.50 10.05
N ARG A 98 -2.12 -8.72 9.88
CA ARG A 98 -3.24 -9.10 9.03
C ARG A 98 -2.86 -9.18 7.56
N GLN A 99 -1.98 -8.29 7.10
CA GLN A 99 -1.43 -8.35 5.75
C GLN A 99 -0.64 -9.63 5.52
N VAL A 100 0.23 -10.02 6.47
CA VAL A 100 0.99 -11.28 6.37
C VAL A 100 0.05 -12.49 6.38
N ARG A 101 -0.95 -12.50 7.25
CA ARG A 101 -1.95 -13.58 7.33
C ARG A 101 -2.75 -13.70 6.04
N PHE A 102 -3.20 -12.58 5.47
CA PHE A 102 -3.86 -12.54 4.16
C PHE A 102 -2.95 -13.08 3.04
N LEU A 103 -1.66 -12.71 3.03
CA LEU A 103 -0.71 -13.21 2.05
C LEU A 103 -0.49 -14.72 2.18
N ILE A 104 -0.46 -15.26 3.39
CA ILE A 104 -0.35 -16.71 3.60
C ILE A 104 -1.55 -17.44 2.99
N ASP A 105 -2.76 -16.91 3.18
CA ASP A 105 -3.98 -17.55 2.67
C ASP A 105 -4.13 -17.44 1.14
N ARG A 106 -3.68 -16.33 0.54
CA ARG A 106 -3.89 -16.03 -0.89
C ARG A 106 -2.70 -16.33 -1.78
N GLN A 107 -1.48 -16.19 -1.25
CA GLN A 107 -0.22 -16.29 -1.97
C GLN A 107 0.83 -16.97 -1.09
N PRO A 108 0.72 -18.29 -0.85
CA PRO A 108 1.45 -18.99 0.22
C PRO A 108 2.96 -18.77 0.20
N GLU A 109 3.58 -18.71 -0.99
CA GLU A 109 5.02 -18.45 -1.12
C GLU A 109 5.41 -17.03 -0.68
N GLN A 110 4.62 -16.03 -1.05
CA GLN A 110 4.85 -14.64 -0.64
C GLN A 110 4.53 -14.45 0.84
N GLY A 111 3.47 -15.09 1.34
CA GLY A 111 3.13 -15.13 2.75
C GLY A 111 4.22 -15.75 3.61
N ALA A 112 4.82 -16.86 3.18
CA ALA A 112 5.94 -17.49 3.87
C ALA A 112 7.18 -16.59 3.92
N LYS A 113 7.50 -15.87 2.82
CA LYS A 113 8.59 -14.88 2.80
C LYS A 113 8.31 -13.71 3.74
N ALA A 114 7.08 -13.18 3.75
CA ALA A 114 6.68 -12.09 4.63
C ALA A 114 6.72 -12.50 6.11
N LEU A 115 6.30 -13.73 6.43
CA LEU A 115 6.40 -14.29 7.77
C LEU A 115 7.86 -14.43 8.23
N LYS A 116 8.74 -14.97 7.37
CA LYS A 116 10.18 -15.06 7.67
C LYS A 116 10.80 -13.68 7.91
N ALA A 117 10.44 -12.67 7.12
CA ALA A 117 10.91 -11.30 7.32
C ALA A 117 10.46 -10.75 8.69
N MET A 118 9.22 -11.03 9.09
CA MET A 118 8.69 -10.63 10.39
C MET A 118 9.40 -11.33 11.56
N GLN A 119 9.71 -12.63 11.42
CA GLN A 119 10.50 -13.39 12.38
C GLN A 119 11.92 -12.84 12.52
N LEU A 120 12.54 -12.49 11.38
CA LEU A 120 13.87 -11.89 11.36
C LEU A 120 13.90 -10.54 12.08
N GLU A 121 12.93 -9.66 11.82
CA GLU A 121 12.80 -8.36 12.51
C GLU A 121 12.62 -8.52 14.03
N SER A 122 11.77 -9.48 14.45
CA SER A 122 11.56 -9.78 15.87
C SER A 122 12.87 -10.21 16.53
N ARG A 123 13.60 -11.14 15.89
CA ARG A 123 14.87 -11.66 16.39
C ARG A 123 15.94 -10.59 16.49
N ILE A 124 16.05 -9.72 15.49
CA ILE A 124 16.98 -8.58 15.49
C ILE A 124 16.66 -7.64 16.65
N SER A 125 15.38 -7.33 16.86
CA SER A 125 14.95 -6.44 17.95
C SER A 125 15.32 -7.02 19.32
N ARG A 126 15.07 -8.33 19.53
CA ARG A 126 15.43 -9.03 20.76
C ARG A 126 16.94 -9.03 21.01
N LEU A 127 17.73 -9.35 19.98
CA LEU A 127 19.20 -9.34 20.09
C LEU A 127 19.75 -7.94 20.37
N ALA A 128 19.15 -6.90 19.78
CA ALA A 128 19.52 -5.51 20.07
C ALA A 128 19.24 -5.13 21.53
N GLN A 129 18.08 -5.56 22.08
CA GLN A 129 17.76 -5.33 23.50
C GLN A 129 18.72 -6.10 24.43
N GLN A 130 19.03 -7.36 24.11
CA GLN A 130 20.00 -8.17 24.86
C GLN A 130 21.39 -7.53 24.87
N TRP A 131 21.84 -7.05 23.70
CA TRP A 131 23.10 -6.35 23.56
C TRP A 131 23.15 -5.08 24.43
N GLN A 132 22.10 -4.26 24.41
CA GLN A 132 22.01 -3.05 25.23
C GLN A 132 21.95 -3.35 26.73
N ALA A 133 21.26 -4.42 27.12
CA ALA A 133 21.18 -4.83 28.51
C ALA A 133 22.55 -5.32 29.02
N ALA A 134 23.26 -6.12 28.24
CA ALA A 134 24.61 -6.59 28.56
C ALA A 134 25.62 -5.44 28.66
N ASP A 135 25.56 -4.46 27.75
CA ASP A 135 26.39 -3.26 27.78
C ASP A 135 26.17 -2.44 29.06
N LYS A 136 24.91 -2.25 29.46
CA LYS A 136 24.57 -1.57 30.73
C LYS A 136 25.03 -2.34 31.97
N ALA A 137 25.03 -3.66 31.90
CA ALA A 137 25.46 -4.53 32.99
C ALA A 137 26.99 -4.68 33.08
N GLY A 138 27.75 -4.20 32.08
CA GLY A 138 29.19 -4.43 31.98
C GLY A 138 29.57 -5.88 31.68
N ASP A 139 28.63 -6.69 31.16
CA ASP A 139 28.87 -8.08 30.78
C ASP A 139 29.41 -8.13 29.33
N ASP A 140 30.73 -8.07 29.21
CA ASP A 140 31.43 -8.04 27.92
C ASP A 140 31.21 -9.29 27.06
N GLU A 141 31.05 -10.46 27.69
CA GLU A 141 30.90 -11.72 26.95
C GLU A 141 29.47 -11.86 26.40
N ALA A 142 28.45 -11.59 27.22
CA ALA A 142 27.07 -11.55 26.75
C ALA A 142 26.88 -10.49 25.66
N ARG A 143 27.51 -9.31 25.81
CA ARG A 143 27.50 -8.26 24.79
C ARG A 143 28.15 -8.71 23.49
N ARG A 144 29.32 -9.38 23.56
CA ARG A 144 30.00 -9.90 22.36
C ARG A 144 29.14 -10.96 21.65
N GLN A 145 28.58 -11.91 22.39
CA GLN A 145 27.75 -12.97 21.83
C GLN A 145 26.49 -12.42 21.15
N ALA A 146 25.77 -11.52 21.83
CA ALA A 146 24.61 -10.83 21.25
C ALA A 146 25.00 -10.03 20.00
N GLY A 147 26.18 -9.38 20.00
CA GLY A 147 26.67 -8.59 18.88
C GLY A 147 26.99 -9.43 17.64
N VAL A 148 27.63 -10.59 17.82
CA VAL A 148 27.93 -11.52 16.70
C VAL A 148 26.64 -12.04 16.07
N GLU A 149 25.68 -12.48 16.88
CA GLU A 149 24.42 -13.00 16.34
C GLU A 149 23.58 -11.87 15.73
N LEU A 150 23.53 -10.68 16.33
CA LEU A 150 22.84 -9.52 15.77
C LEU A 150 23.38 -9.16 14.38
N ARG A 151 24.71 -9.13 14.23
CA ARG A 151 25.35 -8.85 12.94
C ARG A 151 24.94 -9.89 11.88
N LYS A 152 24.98 -11.17 12.23
CA LYS A 152 24.56 -12.25 11.33
C LYS A 152 23.10 -12.11 10.88
N GLN A 153 22.19 -11.79 11.79
CA GLN A 153 20.78 -11.59 11.45
C GLN A 153 20.57 -10.34 10.58
N LEU A 154 21.32 -9.26 10.83
CA LEU A 154 21.30 -8.07 9.97
C LEU A 154 21.81 -8.38 8.56
N GLU A 155 22.92 -9.11 8.43
CA GLU A 155 23.45 -9.54 7.13
C GLU A 155 22.39 -10.32 6.34
N GLN A 156 21.69 -11.27 6.97
CA GLN A 156 20.57 -11.99 6.35
C GLN A 156 19.43 -11.06 5.90
N GLN A 157 19.12 -10.02 6.68
CA GLN A 157 18.07 -9.05 6.33
C GLN A 157 18.47 -8.21 5.11
N PHE A 158 19.73 -7.75 5.08
CA PHE A 158 20.27 -6.99 3.96
C PHE A 158 20.35 -7.84 2.69
N ASP A 159 20.80 -9.09 2.78
CA ASP A 159 20.87 -10.02 1.65
C ASP A 159 19.47 -10.27 1.06
N ALA A 160 18.48 -10.57 1.91
CA ALA A 160 17.10 -10.75 1.45
C ALA A 160 16.56 -9.49 0.75
N ARG A 161 16.91 -8.29 1.25
CA ARG A 161 16.53 -7.02 0.63
C ARG A 161 17.26 -6.78 -0.70
N LEU A 162 18.52 -7.16 -0.80
CA LEU A 162 19.30 -7.07 -2.03
C LEU A 162 18.73 -8.00 -3.11
N GLU A 163 18.42 -9.25 -2.76
CA GLU A 163 17.77 -10.21 -3.67
C GLU A 163 16.44 -9.67 -4.20
N PHE A 164 15.59 -9.14 -3.31
CA PHE A 164 14.32 -8.54 -3.71
C PHE A 164 14.53 -7.34 -4.64
N THR A 165 15.46 -6.45 -4.30
CA THR A 165 15.75 -5.26 -5.12
C THR A 165 16.30 -5.66 -6.50
N ARG A 166 17.13 -6.71 -6.57
CA ARG A 166 17.61 -7.27 -7.85
C ARG A 166 16.45 -7.80 -8.68
N ALA A 167 15.53 -8.56 -8.09
CA ALA A 167 14.36 -9.07 -8.79
C ALA A 167 13.47 -7.94 -9.36
N LEU A 168 13.27 -6.85 -8.60
CA LEU A 168 12.54 -5.67 -9.08
C LEU A 168 13.25 -4.98 -10.24
N ILE A 169 14.58 -4.83 -10.18
CA ILE A 169 15.35 -4.22 -11.26
C ILE A 169 15.21 -5.04 -12.56
N GLU A 170 15.26 -6.36 -12.47
CA GLU A 170 15.09 -7.24 -13.63
C GLU A 170 13.68 -7.15 -14.23
N ASP A 171 12.63 -7.08 -13.40
CA ASP A 171 11.26 -6.86 -13.87
C ASP A 171 11.11 -5.51 -14.60
N ILE A 172 11.68 -4.44 -14.04
CA ILE A 172 11.67 -3.10 -14.65
C ILE A 172 12.41 -3.12 -16.00
N LYS A 173 13.57 -3.78 -16.09
CA LYS A 173 14.32 -3.90 -17.35
C LYS A 173 13.48 -4.61 -18.41
N ARG A 174 12.85 -5.74 -18.08
CA ARG A 174 11.99 -6.47 -19.00
C ARG A 174 10.86 -5.58 -19.52
N ARG A 175 10.16 -4.87 -18.64
CA ARG A 175 9.08 -3.95 -19.04
C ARG A 175 9.57 -2.80 -19.90
N LEU A 176 10.79 -2.31 -19.65
CA LEU A 176 11.41 -1.29 -20.49
C LEU A 176 11.68 -1.82 -21.91
N GLU A 177 12.16 -3.05 -22.04
CA GLU A 177 12.37 -3.71 -23.34
C GLU A 177 11.05 -3.91 -24.10
N GLU A 178 9.99 -4.32 -23.39
CA GLU A 178 8.63 -4.44 -23.96
C GLU A 178 8.15 -3.09 -24.52
N HIS A 179 8.24 -2.02 -23.73
CA HIS A 179 7.84 -0.68 -24.18
C HIS A 179 8.71 -0.14 -25.32
N GLN A 180 10.00 -0.45 -25.35
CA GLN A 180 10.87 -0.10 -26.48
C GLN A 180 10.47 -0.84 -27.76
N ALA A 181 10.04 -2.10 -27.66
CA ALA A 181 9.54 -2.86 -28.81
C ALA A 181 8.21 -2.28 -29.31
N GLU A 182 7.28 -1.94 -28.42
CA GLU A 182 6.02 -1.29 -28.74
C GLU A 182 6.24 0.05 -29.47
N LEU A 183 7.18 0.87 -28.99
CA LEU A 183 7.50 2.16 -29.61
C LEU A 183 8.02 1.98 -31.04
N LYS A 184 8.92 1.01 -31.27
CA LYS A 184 9.37 0.68 -32.63
C LYS A 184 8.23 0.24 -33.55
N GLN A 185 7.27 -0.52 -33.04
CA GLN A 185 6.09 -0.91 -33.82
C GLN A 185 5.24 0.31 -34.18
N GLN A 186 5.05 1.25 -33.26
CA GLN A 186 4.34 2.51 -33.54
C GLN A 186 5.06 3.37 -34.57
N GLU A 187 6.39 3.45 -34.50
CA GLU A 187 7.20 4.17 -35.51
C GLU A 187 7.05 3.55 -36.90
N GLN A 188 7.09 2.22 -37.00
CA GLN A 188 6.87 1.50 -38.26
C GLN A 188 5.45 1.72 -38.80
N LEU A 189 4.43 1.68 -37.93
CA LEU A 189 3.05 1.95 -38.30
C LEU A 189 2.90 3.38 -38.82
N ARG A 190 3.48 4.36 -38.10
CA ARG A 190 3.49 5.77 -38.52
C ARG A 190 4.12 5.94 -39.90
N ALA A 191 5.26 5.31 -40.16
CA ALA A 191 5.92 5.37 -41.47
C ALA A 191 5.00 4.83 -42.58
N ARG A 192 4.37 3.67 -42.36
CA ARG A 192 3.41 3.08 -43.33
C ARG A 192 2.20 3.97 -43.59
N LEU A 193 1.64 4.58 -42.54
CA LEU A 193 0.50 5.49 -42.69
C LEU A 193 0.88 6.74 -43.49
N ILE A 194 2.07 7.30 -43.24
CA ILE A 194 2.60 8.42 -44.01
C ILE A 194 2.78 8.03 -45.47
N ASP A 195 3.39 6.88 -45.75
CA ASP A 195 3.62 6.40 -47.12
C ASP A 195 2.29 6.16 -47.85
N THR A 196 1.33 5.53 -47.20
CA THR A 196 -0.02 5.30 -47.74
C THR A 196 -0.69 6.63 -48.08
N ARG A 197 -0.67 7.58 -47.14
CA ARG A 197 -1.28 8.90 -47.34
C ARG A 197 -0.57 9.70 -48.43
N PHE A 198 0.75 9.57 -48.54
CA PHE A 198 1.53 10.21 -49.60
C PHE A 198 1.17 9.65 -50.98
N GLN A 199 1.04 8.33 -51.11
CA GLN A 199 0.63 7.68 -52.36
C GLN A 199 -0.78 8.10 -52.80
N GLU A 200 -1.74 8.11 -51.87
CA GLU A 200 -3.11 8.61 -52.11
C GLU A 200 -3.12 10.03 -52.68
N LEU A 201 -2.28 10.91 -52.13
CA LEU A 201 -2.24 12.33 -52.51
C LEU A 201 -1.45 12.60 -53.79
N THR A 202 -0.50 11.74 -54.18
CA THR A 202 0.42 12.01 -55.30
C THR A 202 0.14 11.23 -56.57
N GLN A 203 -0.49 10.04 -56.49
CA GLN A 203 -0.71 9.17 -57.65
C GLN A 203 -2.09 9.29 -58.30
N GLY A 204 -2.99 10.12 -57.75
CA GLY A 204 -4.24 10.52 -58.38
C GLY A 204 -5.18 9.38 -58.82
N GLY A 205 -5.99 8.85 -57.89
CA GLY A 205 -7.30 8.24 -58.22
C GLY A 205 -7.83 7.18 -57.23
N PRO A 206 -9.16 6.91 -57.18
CA PRO A 206 -10.27 7.84 -57.37
C PRO A 206 -10.66 8.50 -56.04
N THR A 207 -11.10 9.75 -56.11
CA THR A 207 -12.13 10.28 -55.21
C THR A 207 -13.41 9.43 -55.38
N LYS A 208 -13.47 8.27 -54.71
CA LYS A 208 -14.75 7.80 -54.24
C LYS A 208 -15.05 8.62 -53.00
N GLU A 209 -16.06 9.46 -53.17
CA GLU A 209 -16.88 10.13 -52.17
C GLU A 209 -16.48 9.80 -50.74
N ALA A 210 -16.11 10.87 -50.03
CA ALA A 210 -16.20 10.94 -48.60
C ALA A 210 -17.65 10.65 -48.18
N ASP A 211 -18.01 9.38 -48.08
CA ASP A 211 -19.05 8.93 -47.17
C ASP A 211 -18.34 8.57 -45.85
N ASP A 212 -18.57 9.46 -44.87
CA ASP A 212 -18.40 9.28 -43.44
C ASP A 212 -17.88 7.93 -42.96
N ALA A 213 -16.56 7.84 -42.79
CA ALA A 213 -15.96 6.87 -41.87
C ALA A 213 -14.83 7.56 -41.11
N PRO A 214 -14.94 7.80 -39.80
CA PRO A 214 -13.79 8.26 -39.02
C PRO A 214 -12.71 7.19 -39.13
N LEU A 215 -11.49 7.62 -39.46
CA LEU A 215 -10.30 6.77 -39.51
C LEU A 215 -10.17 5.98 -38.20
N GLY A 216 -10.67 4.74 -38.22
CA GLY A 216 -10.60 3.83 -37.09
C GLY A 216 -9.15 3.40 -36.89
N VAL A 217 -8.54 3.87 -35.81
CA VAL A 217 -7.27 3.34 -35.32
C VAL A 217 -7.52 1.88 -34.89
N PRO A 218 -6.91 0.86 -35.52
CA PRO A 218 -7.10 -0.51 -35.08
C PRO A 218 -6.29 -0.72 -33.79
N GLY A 219 -6.96 -0.82 -32.65
CA GLY A 219 -6.31 -1.24 -31.40
C GLY A 219 -6.75 -0.57 -30.08
N MET A 220 -7.83 0.22 -30.05
CA MET A 220 -8.44 0.59 -28.76
C MET A 220 -9.56 -0.39 -28.42
N PRO A 221 -9.53 -1.10 -27.27
CA PRO A 221 -10.74 -1.71 -26.75
C PRO A 221 -11.76 -0.59 -26.55
N GLY A 222 -12.96 -0.79 -27.08
CA GLY A 222 -14.00 0.24 -27.06
C GLY A 222 -14.35 0.64 -25.64
N ASP A 223 -14.25 1.94 -25.36
CA ASP A 223 -14.95 2.61 -24.28
C ASP A 223 -15.61 3.87 -24.85
N GLY A 224 -16.75 3.66 -25.50
CA GLY A 224 -17.82 4.64 -25.62
C GLY A 224 -18.99 4.12 -24.77
N PRO A 225 -19.58 4.94 -23.88
CA PRO A 225 -20.29 4.44 -22.72
C PRO A 225 -21.59 3.74 -23.11
N ALA A 226 -21.75 2.52 -22.60
CA ALA A 226 -23.05 1.88 -22.48
C ALA A 226 -23.98 2.80 -21.67
N ALA A 227 -25.10 3.20 -22.27
CA ALA A 227 -26.15 3.90 -21.57
C ALA A 227 -26.71 2.99 -20.45
N LEU A 228 -26.41 3.33 -19.20
CA LEU A 228 -27.12 2.78 -18.06
C LEU A 228 -28.41 3.60 -17.83
N PRO A 229 -29.57 2.97 -17.61
CA PRO A 229 -30.83 3.67 -17.42
C PRO A 229 -30.85 4.35 -16.04
N GLY A 230 -31.19 5.65 -16.00
CA GLY A 230 -31.60 6.33 -14.76
C GLY A 230 -30.75 7.50 -14.23
N ALA A 231 -29.87 8.12 -15.01
CA ALA A 231 -29.15 9.32 -14.54
C ALA A 231 -30.02 10.61 -14.68
N PRO A 232 -30.14 11.47 -13.63
CA PRO A 232 -30.93 12.69 -13.71
C PRO A 232 -30.28 13.75 -14.61
N LYS A 233 -31.13 14.51 -15.31
CA LYS A 233 -30.73 15.58 -16.25
C LYS A 233 -29.97 16.70 -15.51
N PRO A 234 -28.86 17.25 -16.06
CA PRO A 234 -28.18 18.39 -15.46
C PRO A 234 -29.03 19.67 -15.57
N PRO A 235 -28.92 20.61 -14.62
CA PRO A 235 -29.69 21.85 -14.64
C PRO A 235 -29.21 22.79 -15.76
N PRO A 236 -30.08 23.65 -16.29
CA PRO A 236 -29.73 24.58 -17.36
C PRO A 236 -28.74 25.64 -16.88
N ALA A 237 -27.83 26.03 -17.79
CA ALA A 237 -26.81 27.05 -17.56
C ALA A 237 -27.46 28.42 -17.29
N SER A 238 -27.02 29.06 -16.21
CA SER A 238 -27.42 30.41 -15.83
C SER A 238 -26.92 31.42 -16.86
N GLY A 239 -27.83 31.90 -17.69
CA GLY A 239 -27.53 32.88 -18.72
C GLY A 239 -28.79 33.47 -19.32
N ASP A 240 -29.74 33.91 -18.48
CA ASP A 240 -30.80 34.86 -18.86
C ASP A 240 -31.36 35.50 -17.58
N MET A 241 -30.96 36.74 -17.31
CA MET A 241 -31.61 37.66 -16.38
C MET A 241 -31.97 38.91 -17.17
N PRO A 242 -33.23 39.38 -17.17
CA PRO A 242 -33.57 40.71 -17.67
C PRO A 242 -33.19 41.79 -16.62
N PRO A 243 -32.92 43.03 -17.05
CA PRO A 243 -32.48 44.11 -16.17
C PRO A 243 -33.63 44.67 -15.31
N GLN A 244 -33.21 45.36 -14.25
CA GLN A 244 -33.96 45.78 -13.05
C GLN A 244 -35.23 46.61 -13.29
#